data_AF-A0A2V9J9Q0-F1
#
_entry.id   AF-A0A2V9J9Q0-F1
#
_cell.length_a   1.000
_cell.length_b   1.000
_cell.length_c   1.000
_cell.angle_alpha   90.00
_cell.angle_beta   90.00
_cell.angle_gamma   90.00
#
_symmetry.space_group_name_H-M   'P 1'
#
loop_
_entity.id
_entity.type
_entity.pdbx_description
1 polymer ?
#
loop_
_entity_poly.entity_id
_entity_poly.type
_entity_poly.pdbx_seq_one_letter_code
_entity_poly.pdbx_strand_id
1 'polypeptide(L)'
;MKKILIAEGDPPLRHALQKMLEAAGFSVGSAKDGAEALARLKRKKFDLVLLDLGLPKVSGLEVLERIYAKATRQKVVVMTADDTPATVLRAVRQQAYHYIRKPVPPKTLVDLVTKALRASAEVPPIEVLSAQPHWVELLVPCQLEAAERIQSFLMGLKADLPDDLRESV
;
A
#
# COMPACT_ATOMS: atom_id res chain seq x y z
N MET A 1 13.88 10.66 13.19
CA MET A 1 12.41 10.65 13.12
C MET A 1 11.99 10.08 11.77
N LYS A 2 11.10 9.09 11.73
CA LYS A 2 10.64 8.44 10.49
C LYS A 2 9.66 9.34 9.74
N LYS A 3 9.77 9.39 8.41
CA LYS A 3 8.97 10.25 7.53
C LYS A 3 7.91 9.45 6.78
N ILE A 4 6.66 9.89 6.88
CA ILE A 4 5.52 9.26 6.23
C ILE A 4 4.93 10.25 5.21
N LEU A 5 4.61 9.76 4.02
CA LEU A 5 3.78 10.50 3.08
C LEU A 5 2.36 9.92 3.10
N ILE A 6 1.36 10.77 3.32
CA ILE A 6 -0.06 10.43 3.11
C ILE A 6 -0.47 10.98 1.74
N ALA A 7 -0.96 10.12 0.86
CA ALA A 7 -1.64 10.51 -0.37
C ALA A 7 -3.11 10.11 -0.24
N GLU A 8 -3.97 11.09 0.02
CA GLU A 8 -5.40 10.91 0.31
C GLU A 8 -6.19 12.05 -0.34
N GLY A 9 -7.26 11.73 -1.07
CA GLY A 9 -8.07 12.72 -1.79
C GLY A 9 -8.98 13.52 -0.84
N ASP A 10 -9.56 12.84 0.14
CA ASP A 10 -10.53 13.41 1.07
C ASP A 10 -9.83 14.35 2.10
N PRO A 11 -10.11 15.68 2.09
CA PRO A 11 -9.44 16.60 2.99
C PRO A 11 -9.65 16.35 4.48
N PRO A 12 -10.88 16.05 4.97
CA PRO A 12 -11.11 15.68 6.36
C PRO A 12 -10.29 14.46 6.80
N LEU A 13 -10.32 13.37 6.04
CA LEU A 13 -9.60 12.15 6.33
C LEU A 13 -8.08 12.37 6.27
N ARG A 14 -7.58 13.05 5.24
CA ARG A 14 -6.15 13.38 5.12
C ARG A 14 -5.65 14.15 6.34
N HIS A 15 -6.41 15.14 6.82
CA HIS A 15 -6.07 15.92 8.00
C HIS A 15 -6.11 15.10 9.29
N ALA A 16 -7.13 14.25 9.46
CA ALA A 16 -7.25 13.36 10.61
C ALA A 16 -6.06 12.37 10.68
N LEU A 17 -5.71 11.75 9.55
CA LEU A 17 -4.57 10.84 9.44
C LEU A 17 -3.26 11.55 9.76
N GLN A 18 -3.08 12.78 9.25
CA GLN A 18 -1.88 13.57 9.51
C GLN A 18 -1.73 13.84 11.01
N LYS A 19 -2.75 14.40 11.66
CA LYS A 19 -2.72 14.69 13.10
C LYS A 19 -2.47 13.44 13.94
N MET A 20 -3.11 12.33 13.59
CA MET A 20 -2.95 11.07 14.30
C MET A 20 -1.51 10.54 14.24
N LEU A 21 -0.87 10.57 13.07
CA LEU A 21 0.51 10.08 12.91
C LEU A 21 1.54 11.06 13.48
N GLU A 22 1.29 12.37 13.40
CA GLU A 22 2.11 13.38 14.07
C GLU A 22 2.07 13.20 15.60
N ALA A 23 0.89 12.97 16.18
CA ALA A 23 0.72 12.67 17.60
C ALA A 23 1.42 11.36 18.03
N ALA A 24 1.57 10.41 17.11
CA ALA A 24 2.34 9.19 17.32
C ALA A 24 3.87 9.37 17.15
N GLY A 25 4.35 10.60 16.90
CA GLY A 25 5.78 10.92 16.83
C GLY A 25 6.42 10.80 15.44
N PHE A 26 5.62 10.71 14.38
CA PHE A 26 6.11 10.66 13.00
C PHE A 26 6.21 12.04 12.36
N SER A 27 7.14 12.19 11.40
CA SER A 27 7.16 13.34 10.51
C SER A 27 6.25 13.07 9.33
N VAL A 28 5.19 13.86 9.16
CA VAL A 28 4.18 13.58 8.13
C VAL A 28 4.23 14.64 7.03
N GLY A 29 4.26 14.18 5.78
CA GLY A 29 3.90 14.98 4.62
C GLY A 29 2.56 14.50 4.07
N SER A 30 1.78 15.40 3.49
CA SER A 30 0.50 15.07 2.87
C SER A 30 0.48 15.48 1.38
N ALA A 31 -0.27 14.74 0.57
CA ALA A 31 -0.58 15.04 -0.82
C ALA A 31 -2.09 14.86 -1.03
N LYS A 32 -2.72 15.80 -1.74
CA LYS A 32 -4.18 15.76 -1.98
C LYS A 32 -4.59 14.97 -3.22
N ASP A 33 -3.61 14.60 -4.05
CA ASP A 33 -3.82 13.91 -5.32
C ASP A 33 -2.55 13.14 -5.71
N GLY A 34 -2.66 12.23 -6.68
CA GLY A 34 -1.53 11.38 -7.08
C GLY A 34 -0.39 12.17 -7.75
N ALA A 35 -0.70 13.28 -8.44
CA ALA A 35 0.32 14.13 -9.05
C ALA A 35 1.19 14.83 -7.98
N GLU A 36 0.56 15.36 -6.93
CA GLU A 36 1.25 15.94 -5.79
C GLU A 36 2.08 14.89 -5.03
N ALA A 37 1.55 13.67 -4.86
CA ALA A 37 2.26 12.57 -4.22
C ALA A 37 3.57 12.27 -4.96
N LEU A 38 3.49 12.08 -6.29
CA LEU A 38 4.67 11.85 -7.14
C LEU A 38 5.65 13.02 -7.13
N ALA A 39 5.17 14.26 -7.15
CA ALA A 39 6.02 15.44 -7.08
C ALA A 39 6.79 15.51 -5.76
N ARG A 40 6.13 15.17 -4.64
CA ARG A 40 6.76 15.12 -3.31
C ARG A 40 7.77 13.98 -3.20
N LEU A 41 7.45 12.79 -3.72
CA LEU A 41 8.35 11.64 -3.75
C LEU A 41 9.61 11.90 -4.59
N LYS A 42 9.54 12.77 -5.60
CA LYS A 42 10.73 13.22 -6.36
C LYS A 42 11.64 14.15 -5.55
N ARG A 43 11.08 14.95 -4.64
CA ARG A 43 11.81 16.02 -3.92
C ARG A 43 12.31 15.60 -2.53
N LYS A 44 11.60 14.69 -1.87
CA LYS A 44 11.86 14.29 -0.48
C LYS A 44 11.86 12.76 -0.37
N LYS A 45 12.74 12.24 0.48
CA LYS A 45 12.72 10.82 0.87
C LYS A 45 11.70 10.62 1.99
N PHE A 46 10.89 9.58 1.85
CA PHE A 46 9.96 9.08 2.86
C PHE A 46 10.32 7.63 3.17
N ASP A 47 10.11 7.21 4.41
CA ASP A 47 10.30 5.82 4.84
C ASP A 47 9.08 4.95 4.50
N LEU A 48 7.89 5.55 4.51
CA LEU A 48 6.62 4.88 4.23
C LEU A 48 5.65 5.81 3.49
N VAL A 49 4.85 5.24 2.59
CA VAL A 49 3.75 5.93 1.91
C VAL A 49 2.43 5.26 2.30
N LEU A 50 1.50 6.04 2.85
CA LEU A 50 0.09 5.67 2.96
C LEU A 50 -0.60 6.15 1.69
N LEU A 51 -1.08 5.23 0.87
CA LEU A 51 -1.56 5.51 -0.47
C LEU A 51 -3.03 5.12 -0.63
N ASP A 52 -3.88 6.11 -0.87
CA ASP A 52 -5.23 5.88 -1.36
C ASP A 52 -5.22 5.51 -2.85
N LEU A 53 -6.04 4.53 -3.25
CA LEU A 53 -6.21 4.18 -4.65
C LEU A 53 -7.20 5.09 -5.37
N GLY A 54 -8.18 5.63 -4.63
CA GLY A 54 -9.21 6.56 -5.13
C GLY A 54 -8.73 7.99 -5.36
N LEU A 55 -7.43 8.21 -5.61
CA LEU A 55 -6.87 9.55 -5.78
C LEU A 55 -7.36 10.22 -7.07
N PRO A 56 -7.65 11.54 -7.03
CA PRO A 56 -7.95 12.30 -8.23
C PRO A 56 -6.68 12.54 -9.07
N LYS A 57 -6.88 12.90 -10.34
CA LYS A 57 -5.86 13.20 -11.37
C LYS A 57 -5.00 12.01 -11.79
N VAL A 58 -4.25 11.43 -10.86
CA VAL A 58 -3.41 10.24 -11.07
C VAL A 58 -3.89 9.19 -10.08
N SER A 59 -4.29 8.03 -10.61
CA SER A 59 -4.82 6.94 -9.77
C SER A 59 -3.75 6.43 -8.80
N GLY A 60 -4.15 5.93 -7.63
CA GLY A 60 -3.16 5.40 -6.70
C GLY A 60 -2.44 4.15 -7.22
N LEU A 61 -3.06 3.35 -8.07
CA LEU A 61 -2.37 2.22 -8.74
C LEU A 61 -1.24 2.72 -9.65
N GLU A 62 -1.46 3.81 -10.38
CA GLU A 62 -0.42 4.42 -11.21
C GLU A 62 0.69 5.07 -10.36
N VAL A 63 0.34 5.64 -9.19
CA VAL A 63 1.33 6.12 -8.21
C VAL A 63 2.19 4.96 -7.71
N LEU A 64 1.56 3.85 -7.32
CA LEU A 64 2.23 2.65 -6.82
C LEU A 64 3.18 2.06 -7.87
N GLU A 65 2.71 1.92 -9.12
CA GLU A 65 3.50 1.48 -10.26
C GLU A 65 4.76 2.35 -10.47
N ARG A 66 4.61 3.67 -10.42
CA ARG A 66 5.71 4.62 -10.61
C ARG A 66 6.70 4.66 -9.43
N ILE A 67 6.25 4.31 -8.23
CA ILE A 67 7.14 4.11 -7.08
C ILE A 67 7.96 2.83 -7.32
N TYR A 68 7.28 1.74 -7.67
CA TYR A 68 7.90 0.45 -7.93
C TYR A 68 8.94 0.50 -9.05
N ALA A 69 8.61 1.11 -10.19
CA ALA A 69 9.50 1.24 -11.35
C ALA A 69 10.82 1.99 -11.06
N LYS A 70 10.89 2.76 -9.97
CA LYS A 70 12.12 3.45 -9.55
C LYS A 70 13.02 2.61 -8.65
N ALA A 71 12.66 1.35 -8.40
CA ALA A 71 13.37 0.41 -7.52
C ALA A 71 13.67 1.03 -6.13
N THR A 72 12.74 1.83 -5.61
CA THR A 72 12.92 2.46 -4.31
C THR A 72 12.58 1.49 -3.18
N ARG A 73 13.34 1.54 -2.08
CA ARG A 73 13.07 0.74 -0.88
C ARG A 73 11.91 1.29 -0.01
N GLN A 74 11.03 2.11 -0.58
CA GLN A 74 9.94 2.72 0.18
C GLN A 74 8.81 1.71 0.39
N LYS A 75 8.37 1.56 1.64
CA LYS A 75 7.21 0.71 1.94
C LYS A 75 5.95 1.47 1.58
N VAL A 76 5.16 0.92 0.66
CA VAL A 76 3.86 1.49 0.30
C VAL A 76 2.76 0.67 0.95
N VAL A 77 2.02 1.28 1.86
CA VAL A 77 0.82 0.69 2.45
C VAL A 77 -0.38 1.29 1.72
N VAL A 78 -1.10 0.41 1.03
CA VAL A 78 -2.31 0.78 0.30
C VAL A 78 -3.49 0.84 1.27
N MET A 79 -4.28 1.91 1.20
CA MET A 79 -5.45 2.12 2.03
C MET A 79 -6.63 2.59 1.18
N THR A 80 -7.60 1.71 0.91
CA THR A 80 -8.63 1.97 -0.11
C THR A 80 -10.00 1.46 0.33
N ALA A 81 -11.06 2.03 -0.23
CA ALA A 81 -12.43 1.50 -0.12
C ALA A 81 -12.73 0.43 -1.18
N ASP A 82 -12.03 0.45 -2.32
CA ASP A 82 -12.11 -0.57 -3.38
C ASP A 82 -11.25 -1.78 -3.00
N ASP A 83 -11.91 -2.87 -2.58
CA ASP A 83 -11.34 -4.17 -2.21
C ASP A 83 -11.62 -5.27 -3.23
N THR A 84 -11.82 -4.91 -4.51
CA THR A 84 -11.98 -5.93 -5.53
C THR A 84 -10.73 -6.83 -5.58
N PRO A 85 -10.90 -8.16 -5.82
CA PRO A 85 -9.76 -9.07 -5.97
C PRO A 85 -8.76 -8.56 -7.01
N ALA A 86 -9.29 -7.90 -8.03
CA ALA A 86 -8.53 -7.27 -9.08
C ALA A 86 -7.55 -6.19 -8.60
N THR A 87 -8.08 -5.24 -7.85
CA THR A 87 -7.30 -4.15 -7.28
C THR A 87 -6.26 -4.67 -6.29
N VAL A 88 -6.61 -5.67 -5.47
CA VAL A 88 -5.68 -6.31 -4.53
C VAL A 88 -4.53 -6.99 -5.29
N LEU A 89 -4.84 -7.78 -6.31
CA LEU A 89 -3.83 -8.50 -7.10
C LEU A 89 -2.86 -7.53 -7.78
N ARG A 90 -3.36 -6.44 -8.37
CA ARG A 90 -2.53 -5.40 -8.97
C ARG A 90 -1.62 -4.73 -7.94
N ALA A 91 -2.13 -4.45 -6.74
CA ALA A 91 -1.32 -3.88 -5.67
C ALA A 91 -0.19 -4.82 -5.23
N VAL A 92 -0.45 -6.13 -5.12
CA VAL A 92 0.59 -7.13 -4.80
C VAL A 92 1.64 -7.21 -5.92
N ARG A 93 1.21 -7.28 -7.19
CA ARG A 93 2.12 -7.27 -8.35
C ARG A 93 3.03 -6.04 -8.39
N GLN A 94 2.52 -4.89 -7.94
CA GLN A 94 3.29 -3.64 -7.83
C GLN A 94 4.03 -3.49 -6.49
N GLN A 95 4.21 -4.59 -5.75
CA GLN A 95 4.95 -4.68 -4.50
C GLN A 95 4.45 -3.74 -3.40
N ALA A 96 3.13 -3.57 -3.28
CA ALA A 96 2.56 -3.01 -2.06
C ALA A 96 3.09 -3.78 -0.84
N TYR A 97 3.57 -3.05 0.16
CA TYR A 97 4.08 -3.64 1.40
C TYR A 97 2.93 -4.27 2.19
N HIS A 98 1.80 -3.57 2.27
CA HIS A 98 0.61 -4.02 2.97
C HIS A 98 -0.63 -3.40 2.34
N TYR A 99 -1.78 -4.06 2.51
CA TYR A 99 -3.07 -3.58 2.04
C TYR A 99 -4.04 -3.42 3.22
N ILE A 100 -4.81 -2.33 3.23
CA ILE A 100 -5.77 -1.99 4.29
C ILE A 100 -7.09 -1.54 3.64
N ARG A 101 -8.19 -2.17 4.06
CA ARG A 101 -9.54 -1.74 3.68
C ARG A 101 -10.00 -0.61 4.60
N LYS A 102 -10.55 0.46 4.01
CA LYS A 102 -11.25 1.52 4.74
C LYS A 102 -12.66 1.04 5.13
N PRO A 103 -13.19 1.40 6.32
CA PRO A 103 -12.56 2.21 7.36
C PRO A 103 -11.56 1.40 8.21
N VAL A 104 -10.50 2.06 8.67
CA VAL A 104 -9.50 1.47 9.58
C VAL A 104 -9.52 2.20 10.94
N PRO A 105 -9.54 1.48 12.07
CA PRO A 105 -9.43 2.12 13.38
C PRO A 105 -8.09 2.86 13.54
N PRO A 106 -8.08 4.06 14.14
CA PRO A 106 -6.86 4.87 14.33
C PRO A 106 -5.69 4.09 14.94
N LYS A 107 -5.95 3.34 16.03
CA LYS A 107 -4.95 2.55 16.74
C LYS A 107 -4.33 1.48 15.82
N THR A 108 -5.18 0.73 15.11
CA THR A 108 -4.74 -0.30 14.16
C THR A 108 -3.83 0.27 13.08
N LEU A 109 -4.14 1.46 12.55
CA LEU A 109 -3.31 2.09 11.53
C LEU A 109 -1.93 2.52 12.09
N VAL A 110 -1.90 3.11 13.29
CA VAL A 110 -0.64 3.51 13.93
C VAL A 110 0.24 2.27 14.24
N ASP A 111 -0.36 1.20 14.74
CA ASP A 111 0.34 -0.05 15.05
C ASP A 111 0.95 -0.67 13.78
N LEU A 112 0.17 -0.72 12.70
CA LEU A 112 0.62 -1.22 11.39
C LEU A 112 1.76 -0.38 10.83
N VAL A 113 1.63 0.95 10.82
CA VAL A 113 2.70 1.86 10.36
C VAL A 113 3.97 1.69 11.19
N THR A 114 3.84 1.59 12.50
CA THR A 114 4.96 1.39 13.42
C THR A 114 5.67 0.07 13.13
N LYS A 115 4.91 -1.01 12.94
CA LYS A 115 5.45 -2.32 12.58
C LYS A 115 6.14 -2.30 11.22
N ALA A 116 5.51 -1.71 10.21
CA ALA A 116 6.07 -1.57 8.87
C ALA A 116 7.41 -0.81 8.90
N LEU A 117 7.50 0.27 9.67
CA LEU A 117 8.73 1.07 9.80
C LEU A 117 9.85 0.38 10.61
N ARG A 118 9.50 -0.58 11.48
CA ARG A 118 10.46 -1.40 12.25
C ARG A 118 11.00 -2.60 11.47
N ALA A 119 10.19 -3.17 10.58
CA ALA A 119 10.61 -4.32 9.78
C ALA A 119 11.84 -3.96 8.93
N SER A 120 12.76 -4.93 8.75
CA SER A 120 13.99 -4.74 7.97
C SER A 120 13.69 -4.26 6.55
N ALA A 121 14.63 -3.53 5.95
CA ALA A 121 14.57 -3.13 4.55
C ALA A 121 14.85 -4.31 3.59
N GLU A 122 15.27 -5.46 4.12
CA GLU A 122 15.67 -6.65 3.36
C GLU A 122 14.58 -7.73 3.26
N VAL A 123 13.39 -7.48 3.82
CA VAL A 123 12.27 -8.43 3.68
C VAL A 123 11.92 -8.52 2.19
N PRO A 124 12.07 -9.69 1.55
CA PRO A 124 11.74 -9.82 0.14
C PRO A 124 10.25 -9.53 -0.11
N PRO A 125 9.88 -9.10 -1.33
CA PRO A 125 8.50 -8.86 -1.68
C PRO A 125 7.71 -10.19 -1.65
N ILE A 126 6.38 -10.06 -1.61
CA ILE A 126 5.50 -11.16 -1.95
C ILE A 126 5.28 -11.04 -3.45
N GLU A 127 5.55 -12.10 -4.20
CA GLU A 127 5.44 -12.09 -5.65
C GLU A 127 4.23 -12.93 -6.07
N VAL A 128 3.51 -12.45 -7.09
CA VAL A 128 2.43 -13.21 -7.71
C VAL A 128 3.04 -14.03 -8.83
N LEU A 129 3.11 -15.35 -8.66
CA LEU A 129 3.60 -16.27 -9.68
C LEU A 129 2.52 -16.57 -10.72
N SER A 130 1.27 -16.75 -10.27
CA SER A 130 0.13 -17.04 -11.14
C SER A 130 -1.17 -16.50 -10.55
N ALA A 131 -2.07 -16.05 -11.40
CA ALA A 131 -3.42 -15.65 -11.00
C ALA A 131 -4.44 -16.22 -11.99
N GLN A 132 -5.20 -17.20 -11.52
CA GLN A 132 -6.29 -17.86 -12.24
C GLN A 132 -7.62 -17.55 -11.53
N PRO A 133 -8.78 -17.73 -12.18
CA PRO A 133 -10.08 -17.37 -11.60
C PRO A 133 -10.33 -17.98 -10.21
N HIS A 134 -9.86 -19.20 -9.99
CA HIS A 134 -10.12 -19.97 -8.77
C HIS A 134 -8.90 -20.11 -7.83
N TRP A 135 -7.71 -19.68 -8.26
CA TRP A 135 -6.50 -19.80 -7.44
C TRP A 135 -5.46 -18.74 -7.80
N VAL A 136 -4.69 -18.33 -6.78
CA VAL A 136 -3.54 -17.45 -6.92
C VAL A 136 -2.34 -18.17 -6.34
N GLU A 137 -1.23 -18.17 -7.07
CA GLU A 137 0.04 -18.70 -6.62
C GLU A 137 0.94 -17.55 -6.21
N LEU A 138 1.42 -17.58 -4.96
CA LEU A 138 2.26 -16.54 -4.37
C LEU A 138 3.61 -17.11 -3.95
N LEU A 139 4.70 -16.45 -4.33
CA LEU A 139 6.00 -16.66 -3.72
C LEU A 139 6.11 -15.78 -2.49
N VAL A 140 6.35 -16.41 -1.34
CA VAL A 140 6.28 -15.78 -0.03
C VAL A 140 7.60 -15.97 0.71
N PRO A 141 8.18 -14.90 1.28
CA PRO A 141 9.30 -15.04 2.19
C PRO A 141 8.90 -15.85 3.43
N CYS A 142 9.73 -16.81 3.83
CA CYS A 142 9.50 -17.61 5.04
C CYS A 142 9.84 -16.82 6.32
N GLN A 143 9.10 -15.74 6.58
CA GLN A 143 9.26 -14.82 7.71
C GLN A 143 7.90 -14.48 8.32
N LEU A 144 7.84 -14.30 9.65
CA LEU A 144 6.59 -14.04 10.36
C LEU A 144 5.90 -12.75 9.88
N GLU A 145 6.69 -11.73 9.54
CA GLU A 145 6.18 -10.48 8.99
C GLU A 145 5.49 -10.67 7.62
N ALA A 146 5.93 -11.65 6.82
CA ALA A 146 5.30 -11.95 5.55
C ALA A 146 3.92 -12.60 5.74
N ALA A 147 3.77 -13.45 6.76
CA ALA A 147 2.50 -14.13 7.06
C ALA A 147 1.35 -13.14 7.32
N GLU A 148 1.59 -12.10 8.11
CA GLU A 148 0.58 -11.07 8.37
C GLU A 148 0.23 -10.25 7.13
N ARG A 149 1.23 -9.91 6.31
CA ARG A 149 1.02 -9.20 5.04
C ARG A 149 0.14 -10.04 4.11
N ILE A 150 0.39 -11.35 4.03
CA ILE A 150 -0.41 -12.26 3.21
C ILE A 150 -1.84 -12.35 3.70
N GLN A 151 -2.05 -12.48 5.01
CA GLN A 151 -3.40 -12.47 5.57
C GLN A 151 -4.17 -11.22 5.12
N SER A 152 -3.52 -10.05 5.11
CA SER A 152 -4.14 -8.81 4.63
C SER A 152 -4.53 -8.85 3.15
N PHE A 153 -3.71 -9.48 2.29
CA PHE A 153 -4.01 -9.65 0.87
C PHE A 153 -5.12 -10.69 0.65
N LEU A 154 -5.04 -11.84 1.32
CA LEU A 154 -6.02 -12.92 1.21
C LEU A 154 -7.41 -12.48 1.65
N MET A 155 -7.52 -11.63 2.67
CA MET A 155 -8.80 -11.05 3.09
C MET A 155 -9.49 -10.24 1.99
N GLY A 156 -8.74 -9.67 1.04
CA GLY A 156 -9.28 -8.92 -0.10
C GLY A 156 -9.47 -9.75 -1.37
N LEU A 157 -8.89 -10.95 -1.44
CA LEU A 157 -9.04 -11.87 -2.57
C LEU A 157 -10.27 -12.76 -2.34
N LYS A 158 -11.46 -12.26 -2.69
CA LYS A 158 -12.67 -13.10 -2.86
C LYS A 158 -12.58 -13.89 -4.17
N ALA A 159 -13.28 -15.03 -4.26
CA ALA A 159 -13.17 -16.04 -5.32
C ALA A 159 -13.62 -15.62 -6.74
N ASP A 160 -13.83 -14.33 -7.00
CA ASP A 160 -14.38 -13.81 -8.25
C ASP A 160 -13.36 -12.85 -8.91
N LEU A 161 -12.23 -13.40 -9.38
CA LEU A 161 -11.25 -12.65 -10.15
C LEU A 161 -11.78 -12.39 -11.58
N PRO A 162 -11.84 -11.13 -12.05
CA PRO A 162 -12.33 -10.83 -13.38
C PRO A 162 -11.36 -11.30 -14.48
N ASP A 163 -11.93 -11.59 -15.63
CA ASP A 163 -11.31 -12.28 -16.77
C ASP A 163 -10.11 -11.53 -17.37
N ASP A 164 -10.00 -10.22 -17.15
CA ASP A 164 -8.95 -9.33 -17.68
C ASP A 164 -7.64 -9.40 -16.89
N LEU A 165 -7.64 -10.03 -15.70
CA LEU A 165 -6.41 -10.28 -14.93
C LEU A 165 -5.76 -11.62 -15.24
N ARG A 166 -6.36 -12.36 -16.17
CA ARG A 166 -5.86 -13.61 -16.75
C ARG A 166 -4.66 -13.30 -17.64
N GLU A 167 -3.52 -13.09 -17.03
CA GLU A 167 -2.25 -13.25 -17.74
C GLU A 167 -1.39 -14.25 -16.98
N SER A 168 -1.13 -15.34 -17.70
CA SER A 168 -0.02 -16.26 -17.47
C SER A 168 1.28 -15.50 -17.50
N VAL A 169 2.06 -15.63 -16.41
CA VAL A 169 3.52 -15.47 -16.26
C VAL A 169 4.21 -14.59 -17.30
#